data_AF-A0A2T0LNI7-F1
#
_entry.id   AF-A0A2T0LNI7-F1
#
_cell.length_a   1.000
_cell.length_b   1.000
_cell.length_c   1.000
_cell.angle_alpha   90.00
_cell.angle_beta   90.00
_cell.angle_gamma   90.00
#
_symmetry.space_group_name_H-M   'P 1'
#
loop_
_entity.id
_entity.type
_entity.pdbx_description
1 polymer ?
#
loop_
_entity_poly.entity_id
_entity_poly.type
_entity_poly.pdbx_seq_one_letter_code
_entity_poly.pdbx_strand_id
1 'polypeptide(L)'
;MPGVEEIRAGIALANEKASASIAALQQAAQSLEEAQQTLAQATSGSTQEEVNQAHGLLAEALQGINGTQSTIQACISSADAYSARL
;
A
#
# COMPACT_ATOMS: atom_id res chain seq x y z
N MET A 1 23.76 24.06 -7.93
CA MET A 1 22.87 23.69 -6.81
C MET A 1 21.47 23.98 -7.28
N PRO A 2 20.53 23.03 -7.23
CA PRO A 2 19.13 23.31 -7.55
C PRO A 2 18.63 24.44 -6.65
N GLY A 3 17.84 25.35 -7.22
CA GLY A 3 17.20 26.42 -6.45
C GLY A 3 16.16 25.85 -5.49
N VAL A 4 15.78 26.61 -4.45
CA VAL A 4 14.75 26.20 -3.49
C VAL A 4 13.45 25.78 -4.20
N GLU A 5 13.04 26.51 -5.23
CA GLU A 5 11.85 26.19 -6.04
C GLU A 5 11.96 24.86 -6.78
N GLU A 6 13.15 24.52 -7.29
CA GLU A 6 13.41 23.23 -7.97
C GLU A 6 13.33 22.07 -6.98
N ILE A 7 13.84 22.25 -5.75
CA ILE A 7 13.74 21.25 -4.69
C ILE A 7 12.27 21.04 -4.28
N ARG A 8 11.50 22.13 -4.10
CA ARG A 8 10.07 22.05 -3.76
C ARG A 8 9.26 21.37 -4.87
N ALA A 9 9.54 21.69 -6.13
CA ALA A 9 8.90 21.03 -7.28
C ALA A 9 9.24 19.53 -7.35
N GLY A 10 10.50 19.16 -7.10
CA GLY A 10 10.92 17.76 -7.03
C GLY A 10 10.20 16.98 -5.92
N ILE A 11 10.05 17.58 -4.74
CA ILE A 11 9.29 16.98 -3.62
C ILE A 11 7.82 16.81 -3.98
N ALA A 12 7.19 17.84 -4.57
CA ALA A 12 5.79 17.76 -4.99
C ALA A 12 5.56 16.60 -5.98
N LEU A 13 6.45 16.44 -6.97
CA LEU A 13 6.37 15.34 -7.93
C LEU A 13 6.58 13.97 -7.28
N ALA A 14 7.52 13.87 -6.32
CA ALA A 14 7.74 12.64 -5.57
C ALA A 14 6.51 12.27 -4.73
N ASN A 15 5.91 13.24 -4.05
CA ASN A 15 4.70 13.07 -3.26
C ASN A 15 3.50 12.66 -4.13
N GLU A 16 3.33 13.24 -5.31
CA GLU A 16 2.29 12.84 -6.28
C GLU A 16 2.40 11.36 -6.66
N LYS A 17 3.62 10.90 -6.98
CA LYS A 17 3.88 9.48 -7.31
C LYS A 17 3.65 8.55 -6.11
N ALA A 18 4.02 9.01 -4.92
CA ALA A 18 3.78 8.28 -3.68
C ALA A 18 2.28 8.14 -3.39
N SER A 19 1.49 9.21 -3.54
CA SER A 19 0.02 9.19 -3.42
C SER A 19 -0.63 8.27 -4.45
N ALA A 20 -0.17 8.28 -5.71
CA ALA A 20 -0.65 7.36 -6.74
C ALA A 20 -0.37 5.89 -6.37
N SER A 21 0.76 5.62 -5.70
CA SER A 21 1.10 4.28 -5.23
C SER A 21 0.19 3.83 -4.08
N ILE A 22 -0.24 4.74 -3.18
CA ILE A 22 -1.25 4.43 -2.16
C ILE A 22 -2.56 4.01 -2.81
N ALA A 23 -3.02 4.73 -3.84
CA ALA A 23 -4.25 4.37 -4.56
C ALA A 23 -4.15 2.97 -5.22
N ALA A 24 -3.00 2.67 -5.84
CA ALA A 24 -2.75 1.34 -6.41
C ALA A 24 -2.74 0.23 -5.33
N LEU A 25 -2.17 0.51 -4.16
CA LEU A 25 -2.19 -0.40 -3.01
C LEU A 25 -3.61 -0.62 -2.47
N GLN A 26 -4.44 0.42 -2.45
CA GLN A 26 -5.85 0.29 -2.06
C GLN A 26 -6.62 -0.59 -3.04
N GLN A 27 -6.40 -0.40 -4.34
CA GLN A 27 -6.99 -1.27 -5.37
C GLN A 27 -6.52 -2.72 -5.21
N ALA A 28 -5.22 -2.94 -4.96
CA ALA A 28 -4.68 -4.27 -4.70
C ALA A 28 -5.31 -4.92 -3.47
N ALA A 29 -5.51 -4.18 -2.37
CA ALA A 29 -6.19 -4.69 -1.18
C ALA A 29 -7.61 -5.15 -1.50
N GLN A 30 -8.37 -4.34 -2.24
CA GLN A 30 -9.73 -4.69 -2.66
C GLN A 30 -9.76 -5.99 -3.49
N SER A 31 -8.87 -6.14 -4.46
CA SER A 31 -8.76 -7.38 -5.25
C SER A 31 -8.37 -8.60 -4.41
N LEU A 32 -7.55 -8.42 -3.37
CA LEU A 32 -7.18 -9.50 -2.45
C LEU A 32 -8.34 -9.89 -1.52
N GLU A 33 -9.16 -8.93 -1.08
CA GLU A 33 -10.38 -9.22 -0.31
C GLU A 33 -11.39 -10.02 -1.14
N GLU A 34 -11.57 -9.67 -2.42
CA GLU A 34 -12.40 -10.44 -3.36
C GLU A 34 -11.84 -11.85 -3.58
N ALA A 35 -10.52 -11.98 -3.73
CA ALA A 35 -9.85 -13.27 -3.84
C ALA A 35 -10.04 -14.12 -2.57
N GLN A 36 -9.97 -13.51 -1.39
CA GLN A 36 -10.21 -14.18 -0.11
C GLN A 36 -11.64 -14.72 -0.01
N GLN A 37 -12.64 -13.92 -0.40
CA GLN A 37 -14.05 -14.35 -0.43
C GLN A 37 -14.26 -15.49 -1.42
N THR A 38 -13.68 -15.38 -2.62
CA THR A 38 -13.76 -16.39 -3.66
C THR A 38 -13.12 -17.71 -3.20
N LEU A 39 -11.94 -17.63 -2.58
CA LEU A 39 -11.26 -18.80 -2.04
C LEU A 39 -12.05 -19.45 -0.89
N ALA A 40 -12.60 -18.65 0.02
CA ALA A 40 -13.41 -19.15 1.13
C ALA A 40 -14.66 -19.89 0.64
N GLN A 41 -15.30 -19.38 -0.41
CA GLN A 41 -16.45 -20.04 -1.02
C GLN A 41 -16.04 -21.34 -1.73
N ALA A 42 -14.96 -21.32 -2.52
CA ALA A 42 -14.48 -22.47 -3.28
C ALA A 42 -13.97 -23.62 -2.38
N THR A 43 -13.49 -23.28 -1.19
CA THR A 43 -12.92 -24.23 -0.22
C THR A 43 -13.85 -24.50 0.96
N SER A 44 -15.10 -24.05 0.89
CA SER A 44 -16.10 -24.27 1.94
C SER A 44 -16.25 -25.77 2.25
N GLY A 45 -16.13 -26.13 3.53
CA GLY A 45 -16.16 -27.51 3.99
C GLY A 45 -14.86 -28.30 3.80
N SER A 46 -13.82 -27.70 3.21
CA SER A 46 -12.48 -28.25 3.18
C SER A 46 -11.78 -28.05 4.53
N THR A 47 -11.03 -29.07 4.95
CA THR A 47 -10.17 -29.03 6.16
C THR A 47 -8.70 -29.26 5.82
N GLN A 48 -8.34 -29.13 4.53
CA GLN A 48 -6.98 -29.32 4.06
C GLN A 48 -6.06 -28.18 4.55
N GLU A 49 -4.83 -28.55 4.93
CA GLU A 49 -3.83 -27.62 5.48
C GLU A 49 -3.47 -26.51 4.47
N GLU A 50 -3.41 -26.85 3.18
CA GLU A 50 -3.08 -25.94 2.09
C GLU A 50 -4.12 -24.81 1.95
N VAL A 51 -5.39 -25.10 2.23
CA VAL A 51 -6.47 -24.11 2.22
C VAL A 51 -6.27 -23.11 3.37
N ASN A 52 -6.02 -23.62 4.57
CA ASN A 52 -5.74 -22.77 5.73
C ASN A 52 -4.50 -21.92 5.52
N GLN A 53 -3.44 -22.50 4.94
CA GLN A 53 -2.23 -21.77 4.58
C GLN A 53 -2.51 -20.66 3.56
N ALA A 54 -3.27 -20.93 2.50
CA ALA A 54 -3.62 -19.93 1.49
C ALA A 54 -4.43 -18.76 2.08
N HIS A 55 -5.36 -19.03 2.99
CA HIS A 55 -6.07 -17.98 3.74
C HIS A 55 -5.13 -17.13 4.61
N GLY A 56 -4.17 -17.77 5.29
CA GLY A 56 -3.15 -17.08 6.07
C GLY A 56 -2.29 -16.16 5.21
N LEU A 57 -1.82 -16.63 4.05
CA LEU A 57 -1.00 -15.84 3.12
C LEU A 57 -1.75 -14.62 2.57
N LEU A 58 -3.05 -14.75 2.28
CA LEU A 58 -3.88 -13.60 1.87
C LEU A 58 -4.03 -12.56 2.99
N ALA A 59 -4.23 -13.02 4.23
CA ALA A 59 -4.31 -12.12 5.38
C ALA A 59 -2.99 -11.39 5.63
N GLU A 60 -1.85 -12.09 5.51
CA GLU A 60 -0.51 -11.50 5.61
C GLU A 60 -0.29 -10.45 4.50
N ALA A 61 -0.68 -10.75 3.26
CA ALA A 61 -0.57 -9.80 2.15
C ALA A 61 -1.37 -8.52 2.40
N LEU A 62 -2.62 -8.63 2.89
CA LEU A 62 -3.45 -7.49 3.26
C LEU A 62 -2.82 -6.65 4.37
N GLN A 63 -2.25 -7.30 5.40
CA GLN A 63 -1.54 -6.61 6.46
C GLN A 63 -0.30 -5.88 5.93
N GLY A 64 0.47 -6.52 5.05
CA GLY A 64 1.64 -5.93 4.40
C GLY A 64 1.30 -4.70 3.56
N ILE A 65 0.18 -4.73 2.84
CA ILE A 65 -0.33 -3.58 2.08
C ILE A 65 -0.62 -2.40 3.02
N ASN A 66 -1.34 -2.62 4.12
CA ASN A 66 -1.66 -1.58 5.09
C ASN A 66 -0.40 -0.95 5.72
N GLY A 67 0.59 -1.78 6.06
CA GLY A 67 1.89 -1.29 6.57
C GLY A 67 2.65 -0.47 5.53
N THR A 68 2.61 -0.89 4.26
CA THR A 68 3.25 -0.17 3.16
C THR A 68 2.58 1.18 2.92
N GLN A 69 1.25 1.25 2.90
CA GLN A 69 0.49 2.51 2.77
C GLN A 69 0.86 3.48 3.90
N SER A 70 0.91 3.00 5.13
CA SER A 70 1.29 3.82 6.30
C SER A 70 2.71 4.39 6.16
N THR A 71 3.66 3.57 5.70
CA THR A 71 5.05 3.97 5.47
C THR A 71 5.16 5.04 4.37
N ILE A 72 4.41 4.88 3.28
CA ILE A 72 4.37 5.87 2.20
C ILE A 72 3.76 7.19 2.69
N GLN A 73 2.68 7.14 3.48
CA GLN A 73 2.07 8.34 4.04
C GLN A 73 3.02 9.10 4.99
N ALA A 74 3.81 8.38 5.79
CA ALA A 74 4.83 8.98 6.64
C ALA A 74 5.96 9.63 5.81
N CYS A 75 6.35 9.01 4.70
CA CYS A 75 7.32 9.57 3.75
C CYS A 75 6.83 10.91 3.17
N ILE A 76 5.59 10.95 2.65
CA ILE A 76 4.97 12.17 2.12
C ILE A 76 4.98 13.28 3.17
N SER A 77 4.52 12.97 4.39
CA SER A 77 4.45 13.93 5.49
C SER A 77 5.84 14.48 5.86
N SER A 78 6.86 13.63 5.85
CA SER A 78 8.25 14.03 6.14
C SER A 78 8.82 14.92 5.04
N ALA A 79 8.53 14.59 3.77
CA ALA A 79 8.97 15.36 2.61
C ALA A 79 8.29 16.74 2.57
N ASP A 80 6.99 16.82 2.85
CA ASP A 80 6.26 18.09 2.95
C ASP A 80 6.78 18.97 4.10
N ALA A 81 7.05 18.37 5.26
CA ALA A 81 7.61 19.11 6.40
C ALA A 81 8.98 19.72 6.07
N TYR A 82 9.80 19.04 5.28
CA TYR A 82 11.06 19.59 4.78
C TYR A 82 10.82 20.71 3.76
N SER A 83 9.95 20.48 2.77
CA SER A 83 9.58 21.45 1.74
C SER A 83 9.09 22.79 2.32
N ALA A 84 8.28 22.72 3.39
CA ALA A 84 7.74 23.88 4.10
C ALA A 84 8.78 24.70 4.87
N ARG A 85 9.95 24.13 5.17
CA ARG A 85 11.05 24.78 5.92
C ARG A 85 12.12 25.41 5.04
N LEU A 86 12.17 25.02 3.75
CA LEU A 86 13.05 25.62 2.74
C LEU A 86 12.65 27.07 2.46
#